data_AF-A0A425XW39-F1
#
_entry.id   AF-A0A425XW39-F1
#
_cell.length_a   1.000
_cell.length_b   1.000
_cell.length_c   1.000
_cell.angle_alpha   90.00
_cell.angle_beta   90.00
_cell.angle_gamma   90.00
#
_symmetry.space_group_name_H-M   'P 1'
#
loop_
_entity.id
_entity.type
_entity.pdbx_description
1 polymer ?
#
loop_
_entity_poly.entity_id
_entity_poly.type
_entity_poly.pdbx_seq_one_letter_code
_entity_poly.pdbx_strand_id
1 'polypeptide(L)'
;NLQVDLSAASGLTVSVDYTVTGTATGSGTDYTLANGTLTIAASTTTNNITIASIVNDLLDENNETVIVTLSNPVNATLETNTVHTYTINDDDGTPIIAFNSTSSNGDESVSSPNLQVDLSAASGLTVSVDYTVTGSATGSGTDYTLANGTLAIVAGDATDNI
;
A
#
# COMPACT_ATOMS: atom_id res chain seq x y z
N ASN A 1 -18.36 3.98 7.31
CA ASN A 1 -19.41 3.08 7.81
C ASN A 1 -20.04 2.34 6.65
N LEU A 2 -20.15 1.02 6.77
CA LEU A 2 -20.77 0.13 5.79
C LEU A 2 -22.13 -0.31 6.38
N GLN A 3 -23.23 0.10 5.77
CA GLN A 3 -24.56 -0.22 6.26
C GLN A 3 -24.97 -1.64 5.87
N VAL A 4 -25.59 -2.35 6.82
CA VAL A 4 -26.23 -3.66 6.60
C VAL A 4 -27.70 -3.54 6.96
N ASP A 5 -28.55 -3.99 6.05
CA ASP A 5 -30.00 -3.84 6.12
C ASP A 5 -30.71 -5.19 6.30
N LEU A 6 -31.80 -5.15 7.06
CA LEU A 6 -32.85 -6.17 7.08
C LEU A 6 -33.99 -5.72 6.18
N SER A 7 -34.59 -6.66 5.47
CA SER A 7 -35.77 -6.41 4.62
C SER A 7 -37.00 -5.95 5.42
N ALA A 8 -37.07 -6.31 6.70
CA ALA A 8 -38.07 -5.84 7.65
C ALA A 8 -37.52 -5.92 9.08
N ALA A 9 -38.14 -5.18 10.00
CA ALA A 9 -37.78 -5.25 11.41
C ALA A 9 -38.12 -6.63 12.00
N SER A 10 -37.18 -7.22 12.74
CA SER A 10 -37.40 -8.46 13.49
C SER A 10 -37.80 -8.17 14.93
N GLY A 11 -38.70 -8.99 15.49
CA GLY A 11 -38.98 -8.97 16.95
C GLY A 11 -37.84 -9.53 17.79
N LEU A 12 -36.84 -10.14 17.16
CA LEU A 12 -35.64 -10.71 17.78
C LEU A 12 -34.41 -9.91 17.37
N THR A 13 -33.37 -9.94 18.21
CA THR A 13 -32.04 -9.49 17.80
C THR A 13 -31.53 -10.37 16.67
N VAL A 14 -31.06 -9.73 15.60
CA VAL A 14 -30.40 -10.39 14.47
C VAL A 14 -28.89 -10.21 14.59
N SER A 15 -28.12 -11.24 14.30
CA SER A 15 -26.66 -11.14 14.19
C SER A 15 -26.16 -11.75 12.91
N VAL A 16 -25.04 -11.24 12.42
CA VAL A 16 -24.34 -11.75 11.23
C VAL A 16 -22.85 -11.60 11.46
N ASP A 17 -22.09 -12.66 11.19
CA ASP A 17 -20.63 -12.60 11.22
C ASP A 17 -20.12 -11.93 9.97
N TYR A 18 -18.95 -11.30 10.05
CA TYR A 18 -18.27 -10.75 8.89
C TYR A 18 -16.77 -10.99 8.96
N THR A 19 -16.19 -11.28 7.79
CA THR A 19 -14.74 -11.38 7.59
C THR A 19 -14.25 -10.23 6.73
N VAL A 20 -13.04 -9.75 7.01
CA VAL A 20 -12.37 -8.67 6.30
C VAL A 20 -11.17 -9.23 5.55
N THR A 21 -11.11 -8.95 4.25
CA THR A 21 -10.07 -9.37 3.31
C THR A 21 -9.79 -8.22 2.34
N GLY A 22 -9.03 -8.46 1.27
CA GLY A 22 -8.73 -7.46 0.25
C GLY A 22 -7.23 -7.32 0.05
N THR A 23 -6.83 -6.23 -0.61
CA THR A 23 -5.41 -5.92 -0.83
C THR A 23 -4.85 -5.00 0.24
N ALA A 24 -5.69 -4.19 0.89
CA ALA A 24 -5.27 -3.31 1.97
C ALA A 24 -4.92 -4.10 3.23
N THR A 25 -3.92 -3.64 3.96
CA THR A 25 -3.43 -4.16 5.22
C THR A 25 -4.18 -3.52 6.40
N GLY A 26 -4.78 -4.37 7.23
CA GLY A 26 -5.51 -3.93 8.42
C GLY A 26 -4.58 -3.52 9.58
N SER A 27 -5.13 -3.52 10.80
CA SER A 27 -4.38 -3.26 12.03
C SER A 27 -3.66 -1.90 12.09
N GLY A 28 -4.16 -0.91 11.33
CA GLY A 28 -3.64 0.45 11.34
C GLY A 28 -2.45 0.69 10.40
N THR A 29 -2.18 -0.22 9.46
CA THR A 29 -1.34 0.07 8.29
C THR A 29 -2.13 0.93 7.31
N ASP A 30 -3.17 0.39 6.68
CA ASP A 30 -4.01 1.14 5.72
C ASP A 30 -5.38 1.45 6.32
N TYR A 31 -5.87 0.55 7.18
CA TYR A 31 -7.15 0.74 7.88
C TYR A 31 -7.21 0.01 9.23
N THR A 32 -8.19 0.40 10.04
CA THR A 32 -8.54 -0.29 11.30
C THR A 32 -9.93 -0.90 11.23
N LEU A 33 -10.01 -2.19 10.91
CA LEU A 33 -11.21 -3.03 11.05
C LEU A 33 -10.75 -4.49 11.21
N ALA A 34 -11.37 -5.22 12.13
CA ALA A 34 -11.13 -6.64 12.33
C ALA A 34 -12.38 -7.46 11.97
N ASN A 35 -12.22 -8.76 11.77
CA ASN A 35 -13.35 -9.69 11.69
C ASN A 35 -14.23 -9.55 12.94
N GLY A 36 -15.53 -9.78 12.80
CA GLY A 36 -16.42 -9.65 13.93
C GLY A 36 -17.84 -10.10 13.64
N THR A 37 -18.74 -9.69 14.53
CA THR A 37 -20.18 -9.94 14.42
C THR A 37 -20.92 -8.61 14.49
N LEU A 38 -21.75 -8.33 13.49
CA LEU A 38 -22.68 -7.20 13.53
C LEU A 38 -23.98 -7.66 14.20
N THR A 39 -24.47 -6.86 15.15
CA THR A 39 -25.76 -7.07 15.80
C THR A 39 -26.75 -6.00 15.38
N ILE A 40 -27.92 -6.38 14.89
CA ILE A 40 -29.06 -5.49 14.64
C ILE A 40 -30.10 -5.75 15.73
N ALA A 41 -30.40 -4.74 16.53
CA ALA A 41 -31.30 -4.85 17.67
C ALA A 41 -32.73 -5.19 17.22
N ALA A 42 -33.50 -5.84 18.10
CA ALA A 42 -34.92 -6.06 17.84
C ALA A 42 -35.63 -4.73 17.53
N SER A 43 -36.61 -4.78 16.63
CA SER A 43 -37.38 -3.63 16.14
C SER A 43 -36.59 -2.58 15.35
N THR A 44 -35.30 -2.82 15.03
CA THR A 44 -34.55 -2.01 14.06
C THR A 44 -34.34 -2.77 12.76
N THR A 45 -34.01 -2.05 11.70
CA THR A 45 -33.78 -2.63 10.36
C THR A 45 -32.34 -2.55 9.91
N THR A 46 -31.49 -1.75 10.55
CA THR A 46 -30.14 -1.51 10.04
C THR A 46 -29.13 -1.38 11.16
N ASN A 47 -27.88 -1.74 10.88
CA ASN A 47 -26.73 -1.29 11.67
C ASN A 47 -25.49 -1.19 10.77
N ASN A 48 -24.40 -0.64 11.28
CA ASN A 48 -23.18 -0.38 10.51
C ASN A 48 -22.01 -1.24 10.97
N ILE A 49 -21.23 -1.73 10.01
CA ILE A 49 -19.85 -2.14 10.22
C ILE A 49 -18.97 -0.89 10.05
N THR A 50 -18.17 -0.56 11.05
CA THR A 50 -17.37 0.67 11.07
C THR A 50 -15.90 0.35 10.83
N ILE A 51 -15.36 0.76 9.68
CA ILE A 51 -13.92 0.92 9.51
C ILE A 51 -13.52 2.13 10.36
N ALA A 52 -12.77 1.89 11.44
CA ALA A 52 -12.51 2.88 12.47
C ALA A 52 -11.56 4.00 12.01
N SER A 53 -10.63 3.67 11.11
CA SER A 53 -9.74 4.64 10.45
C SER A 53 -9.37 4.15 9.06
N ILE A 54 -9.15 5.10 8.15
CA ILE A 54 -8.29 4.95 6.98
C ILE A 54 -7.03 5.75 7.31
N VAL A 55 -5.86 5.16 7.08
CA VAL A 55 -4.57 5.82 7.33
C VAL A 55 -4.22 6.65 6.10
N ASN A 56 -3.83 7.89 6.33
CA ASN A 56 -3.30 8.78 5.31
C ASN A 56 -1.83 8.95 5.62
N ASP A 57 -0.97 8.69 4.65
CA ASP A 57 0.45 8.97 4.79
C ASP A 57 0.97 9.82 3.62
N LEU A 58 2.19 9.56 3.15
CA LEU A 58 2.90 10.31 2.11
C LEU A 58 3.57 9.37 1.10
N LEU A 59 3.33 8.07 1.19
CA LEU A 59 3.92 7.06 0.32
C LEU A 59 3.07 6.93 -0.93
N ASP A 60 3.69 7.01 -2.11
CA ASP A 60 3.02 6.64 -3.36
C ASP A 60 2.73 5.14 -3.38
N GLU A 61 1.46 4.77 -3.33
CA GLU A 61 0.96 3.39 -3.29
C GLU A 61 -0.01 3.07 -4.44
N ASN A 62 -0.39 1.80 -4.60
CA ASN A 62 -1.50 1.47 -5.49
C ASN A 62 -2.82 1.64 -4.74
N ASN A 63 -3.91 1.91 -5.47
CA ASN A 63 -5.24 1.79 -4.87
C ASN A 63 -5.46 0.40 -4.25
N GLU A 64 -6.01 0.37 -3.05
CA GLU A 64 -6.19 -0.84 -2.28
C GLU A 64 -7.66 -1.12 -1.93
N THR A 65 -7.97 -2.33 -1.47
CA THR A 65 -9.34 -2.75 -1.18
C THR A 65 -9.49 -3.34 0.22
N VAL A 66 -10.60 -2.98 0.87
CA VAL A 66 -11.15 -3.64 2.05
C VAL A 66 -12.44 -4.34 1.63
N ILE A 67 -12.44 -5.68 1.66
CA ILE A 67 -13.55 -6.53 1.25
C ILE A 67 -14.17 -7.15 2.50
N VAL A 68 -15.42 -6.80 2.77
CA VAL A 68 -16.23 -7.33 3.89
C VAL A 68 -17.20 -8.36 3.36
N THR A 69 -17.17 -9.58 3.90
CA THR A 69 -18.07 -10.68 3.53
C THR A 69 -18.92 -11.11 4.72
N LEU A 70 -20.24 -11.09 4.57
CA LEU A 70 -21.21 -11.53 5.58
C LEU A 70 -21.38 -13.05 5.59
N SER A 71 -21.53 -13.64 6.78
CA SER A 71 -21.71 -15.08 7.00
C SER A 71 -22.50 -15.38 8.28
N ASN A 72 -22.91 -16.64 8.47
CA ASN A 72 -23.55 -17.14 9.69
C ASN A 72 -24.69 -16.26 10.27
N PRO A 73 -25.74 -15.94 9.48
CA PRO A 73 -26.84 -15.15 10.00
C PRO A 73 -27.60 -15.92 11.10
N VAL A 74 -28.07 -15.20 12.12
CA VAL A 74 -28.96 -15.71 13.18
C VAL A 74 -30.23 -14.88 13.18
N ASN A 75 -31.39 -15.54 13.22
CA ASN A 75 -32.73 -14.94 13.12
C ASN A 75 -32.97 -14.15 11.81
N ALA A 76 -32.17 -14.41 10.78
CA ALA A 76 -32.30 -13.88 9.43
C ALA A 76 -31.70 -14.87 8.42
N THR A 77 -31.87 -14.60 7.13
CA THR A 77 -31.20 -15.30 6.03
C THR A 77 -30.44 -14.29 5.19
N LEU A 78 -29.28 -14.68 4.65
CA LEU A 78 -28.54 -13.85 3.71
C LEU A 78 -29.20 -13.89 2.32
N GLU A 79 -29.25 -12.74 1.66
CA GLU A 79 -29.58 -12.65 0.23
C GLU A 79 -28.29 -12.72 -0.62
N THR A 80 -28.32 -12.22 -1.85
CA THR A 80 -27.19 -12.32 -2.79
C THR A 80 -26.08 -11.29 -2.51
N ASN A 81 -26.40 -10.16 -1.89
CA ASN A 81 -25.44 -9.07 -1.66
C ASN A 81 -24.70 -9.25 -0.33
N THR A 82 -23.84 -10.26 -0.24
CA THR A 82 -23.09 -10.59 0.98
C THR A 82 -21.67 -10.05 1.00
N VAL A 83 -21.18 -9.50 -0.12
CA VAL A 83 -19.81 -9.00 -0.27
C VAL A 83 -19.85 -7.52 -0.57
N HIS A 84 -19.17 -6.72 0.25
CA HIS A 84 -18.98 -5.29 0.04
C HIS A 84 -17.49 -5.01 -0.19
N THR A 85 -17.17 -4.24 -1.24
CA THR A 85 -15.81 -3.77 -1.51
C THR A 85 -15.73 -2.27 -1.27
N TYR A 86 -14.83 -1.87 -0.38
CA TYR A 86 -14.44 -0.48 -0.14
C TYR A 86 -13.04 -0.27 -0.70
N THR A 87 -12.85 0.72 -1.57
CA THR A 87 -11.54 1.05 -2.15
C THR A 87 -10.91 2.20 -1.38
N ILE A 88 -9.67 2.02 -0.93
CA ILE A 88 -8.80 3.08 -0.43
C ILE A 88 -8.08 3.63 -1.66
N ASN A 89 -8.28 4.91 -1.93
CA ASN A 89 -7.63 5.58 -3.04
C ASN A 89 -6.34 6.23 -2.55
N ASP A 90 -5.23 5.86 -3.18
CA ASP A 90 -3.96 6.56 -3.02
C ASP A 90 -4.11 7.97 -3.58
N ASP A 91 -3.69 8.96 -2.79
CA ASP A 91 -3.70 10.38 -3.17
C ASP A 91 -2.31 11.03 -3.17
N ASP A 92 -1.27 10.20 -3.06
CA ASP A 92 0.12 10.61 -3.11
C ASP A 92 0.68 10.56 -4.54
N GLY A 93 1.64 11.44 -4.81
CA GLY A 93 2.18 11.61 -6.16
C GLY A 93 3.35 10.68 -6.42
N THR A 94 3.36 10.02 -7.58
CA THR A 94 4.51 9.24 -8.05
C THR A 94 5.81 10.06 -7.99
N PRO A 95 6.88 9.53 -7.35
CA PRO A 95 8.09 10.31 -7.13
C PRO A 95 8.92 10.52 -8.40
N ILE A 96 9.69 11.60 -8.40
CA ILE A 96 10.71 11.89 -9.42
C ILE A 96 12.02 11.25 -8.97
N ILE A 97 12.71 10.57 -9.90
CA ILE A 97 14.03 9.97 -9.67
C ILE A 97 15.14 10.78 -10.34
N ALA A 98 16.23 11.07 -9.61
CA ALA A 98 17.39 11.79 -10.14
C ALA A 98 18.67 11.49 -9.34
N PHE A 99 19.84 11.74 -9.94
CA PHE A 99 21.07 11.82 -9.15
C PHE A 99 21.03 13.01 -8.20
N ASN A 100 21.64 12.86 -7.01
CA ASN A 100 21.73 13.96 -6.04
C ASN A 100 22.69 15.09 -6.49
N SER A 101 23.59 14.78 -7.42
CA SER A 101 24.57 15.70 -7.99
C SER A 101 24.81 15.38 -9.47
N THR A 102 25.10 16.41 -10.26
CA THR A 102 25.42 16.28 -11.69
C THR A 102 26.88 15.91 -11.96
N SER A 103 27.75 16.02 -10.95
CA SER A 103 29.16 15.64 -11.05
C SER A 103 29.78 15.36 -9.70
N SER A 104 30.83 14.54 -9.69
CA SER A 104 31.68 14.26 -8.54
C SER A 104 33.13 14.05 -9.01
N ASN A 105 34.08 14.10 -8.09
CA ASN A 105 35.49 13.76 -8.32
C ASN A 105 36.06 13.07 -7.08
N GLY A 106 37.18 12.37 -7.25
CA GLY A 106 37.87 11.68 -6.17
C GLY A 106 39.27 11.27 -6.59
N ASP A 107 40.12 10.97 -5.60
CA ASP A 107 41.46 10.44 -5.83
C ASP A 107 41.40 9.00 -6.34
N GLU A 108 42.38 8.59 -7.15
CA GLU A 108 42.53 7.18 -7.62
C GLU A 108 42.71 6.18 -6.46
N SER A 109 43.01 6.68 -5.26
CA SER A 109 43.10 5.86 -4.03
C SER A 109 41.74 5.50 -3.42
N VAL A 110 40.64 6.09 -3.89
CA VAL A 110 39.28 5.80 -3.42
C VAL A 110 38.77 4.53 -4.09
N SER A 111 38.40 3.53 -3.28
CA SER A 111 37.98 2.21 -3.78
C SER A 111 36.58 2.20 -4.41
N SER A 112 35.67 3.07 -3.95
CA SER A 112 34.32 3.22 -4.54
C SER A 112 33.76 4.61 -4.22
N PRO A 113 33.53 5.47 -5.22
CA PRO A 113 32.77 6.71 -5.01
C PRO A 113 31.28 6.42 -4.79
N ASN A 114 30.58 7.35 -4.15
CA ASN A 114 29.12 7.33 -4.02
C ASN A 114 28.49 7.92 -5.29
N LEU A 115 27.60 7.17 -5.93
CA LEU A 115 26.74 7.56 -7.05
C LEU A 115 25.28 7.51 -6.60
N GLN A 116 24.95 8.40 -5.65
CA GLN A 116 23.65 8.41 -5.00
C GLN A 116 22.54 8.89 -5.94
N VAL A 117 21.44 8.15 -5.91
CA VAL A 117 20.19 8.44 -6.60
C VAL A 117 19.10 8.66 -5.57
N ASP A 118 18.34 9.75 -5.75
CA ASP A 118 17.28 10.18 -4.85
C ASP A 118 15.92 10.13 -5.54
N LEU A 119 14.90 9.81 -4.75
CA LEU A 119 13.49 10.05 -5.05
C LEU A 119 13.05 11.37 -4.42
N SER A 120 12.14 12.10 -5.07
CA SER A 120 11.57 13.34 -4.52
C SER A 120 10.70 13.11 -3.27
N ALA A 121 10.20 11.89 -3.10
CA ALA A 121 9.46 11.38 -1.94
C ALA A 121 9.65 9.86 -1.89
N ALA A 122 9.48 9.23 -0.73
CA ALA A 122 9.47 7.77 -0.64
C ALA A 122 8.22 7.21 -1.35
N SER A 123 8.34 6.02 -1.94
CA SER A 123 7.21 5.28 -2.52
C SER A 123 6.96 4.02 -1.70
N GLY A 124 5.69 3.62 -1.54
CA GLY A 124 5.32 2.31 -1.02
C GLY A 124 5.65 1.17 -2.00
N LEU A 125 6.13 1.51 -3.20
CA LEU A 125 6.52 0.59 -4.25
C LEU A 125 8.04 0.57 -4.44
N THR A 126 8.56 -0.53 -5.01
CA THR A 126 9.95 -0.55 -5.47
C THR A 126 10.09 0.26 -6.75
N VAL A 127 10.92 1.29 -6.74
CA VAL A 127 11.23 2.12 -7.91
C VAL A 127 12.51 1.62 -8.56
N SER A 128 12.49 1.42 -9.88
CA SER A 128 13.66 0.96 -10.63
C SER A 128 14.06 1.95 -11.73
N VAL A 129 15.36 2.09 -11.94
CA VAL A 129 15.93 2.90 -13.02
C VAL A 129 17.14 2.22 -13.64
N ASP A 130 17.13 2.12 -14.96
CA ASP A 130 18.28 1.64 -15.72
C ASP A 130 19.31 2.77 -15.87
N TYR A 131 20.59 2.41 -15.74
CA TYR A 131 21.70 3.32 -15.96
C TYR A 131 22.74 2.71 -16.89
N THR A 132 23.46 3.59 -17.58
CA THR A 132 24.59 3.20 -18.43
C THR A 132 25.84 3.95 -18.02
N VAL A 133 26.98 3.27 -18.09
CA VAL A 133 28.29 3.81 -17.73
C VAL A 133 29.03 4.17 -19.02
N THR A 134 29.32 5.46 -19.19
CA THR A 134 30.01 6.01 -20.37
C THR A 134 31.01 7.08 -19.93
N GLY A 135 31.96 7.44 -20.80
CA GLY A 135 32.96 8.47 -20.51
C GLY A 135 34.30 8.21 -21.19
N SER A 136 35.32 8.95 -20.78
CA SER A 136 36.70 8.79 -21.28
C SER A 136 37.53 7.74 -20.51
N ALA A 137 37.11 7.38 -19.30
CA ALA A 137 37.76 6.33 -18.50
C ALA A 137 37.44 4.93 -19.08
N THR A 138 38.39 4.01 -18.93
CA THR A 138 38.33 2.64 -19.44
C THR A 138 37.81 1.69 -18.37
N GLY A 139 36.68 1.02 -18.64
CA GLY A 139 36.11 0.03 -17.73
C GLY A 139 36.89 -1.30 -17.67
N SER A 140 36.19 -2.37 -17.28
CA SER A 140 36.76 -3.73 -17.16
C SER A 140 37.96 -3.85 -16.21
N GLY A 141 37.99 -3.00 -15.18
CA GLY A 141 39.03 -3.03 -14.13
C GLY A 141 40.33 -2.31 -14.48
N THR A 142 40.36 -1.51 -15.55
CA THR A 142 41.49 -0.58 -15.79
C THR A 142 41.33 0.66 -14.92
N ASP A 143 40.27 1.45 -15.13
CA ASP A 143 39.96 2.63 -14.32
C ASP A 143 38.75 2.38 -13.39
N TYR A 144 37.77 1.56 -13.82
CA TYR A 144 36.60 1.19 -13.00
C TYR A 144 36.06 -0.20 -13.35
N THR A 145 35.25 -0.76 -12.45
CA THR A 145 34.60 -2.08 -12.59
C THR A 145 33.07 -2.01 -12.72
N LEU A 146 32.44 -0.86 -12.43
CA LEU A 146 30.99 -0.67 -12.55
C LEU A 146 30.52 -0.92 -13.99
N ALA A 147 29.53 -1.79 -14.14
CA ALA A 147 28.87 -2.08 -15.41
C ALA A 147 27.52 -1.35 -15.52
N ASN A 148 26.96 -1.30 -16.73
CA ASN A 148 25.55 -0.93 -16.92
C ASN A 148 24.66 -1.82 -16.05
N GLY A 149 23.56 -1.28 -15.55
CA GLY A 149 22.69 -2.03 -14.65
C GLY A 149 21.37 -1.33 -14.40
N THR A 150 20.68 -1.85 -13.39
CA THR A 150 19.41 -1.33 -12.89
C THR A 150 19.60 -1.09 -11.39
N LEU A 151 19.33 0.13 -10.95
CA LEU A 151 19.19 0.43 -9.53
C LEU A 151 17.74 0.18 -9.12
N ALA A 152 17.51 -0.43 -7.96
CA ALA A 152 16.19 -0.64 -7.38
C ALA A 152 16.14 -0.03 -5.99
N ILE A 153 15.42 1.07 -5.84
CA ILE A 153 15.12 1.70 -4.54
C ILE A 153 13.90 0.96 -3.98
N VAL A 154 14.10 0.24 -2.88
CA VAL A 154 13.04 -0.60 -2.28
C VAL A 154 11.95 0.27 -1.66
N ALA A 155 10.75 -0.30 -1.49
CA ALA A 155 9.62 0.38 -0.89
C ALA A 155 9.96 0.98 0.48
N GLY A 156 9.53 2.21 0.71
CA GLY A 156 9.79 3.01 1.91
C GLY A 156 11.11 3.77 1.89
N ASP A 157 12.07 3.42 1.02
CA ASP A 157 13.32 4.16 0.88
C ASP A 157 13.16 5.34 -0.08
N ALA A 158 13.85 6.45 0.23
CA ALA A 158 13.88 7.64 -0.62
C ALA A 158 15.17 7.77 -1.42
N THR A 159 16.20 6.96 -1.14
CA THR A 159 17.51 7.05 -1.80
C THR A 159 18.18 5.68 -1.84
N ASP A 160 18.96 5.42 -2.88
CA ASP A 160 19.91 4.29 -2.90
C ASP A 160 21.17 4.67 -3.69
N ASN A 161 22.19 3.83 -3.64
CA ASN A 161 23.45 4.05 -4.32
C ASN A 161 23.75 2.96 -5.35
N ILE A 162 24.26 3.37 -6.51
CA ILE A 162 24.79 2.48 -7.55
C ILE A 162 26.12 1.85 -7.13
#